data_AF-A0A4S2FEV0-F1
#
_entry.id   AF-A0A4S2FEV0-F1
#
_cell.length_a   1.000
_cell.length_b   1.000
_cell.length_c   1.000
_cell.angle_alpha   90.00
_cell.angle_beta   90.00
_cell.angle_gamma   90.00
#
_symmetry.space_group_name_H-M   'P 1'
#
loop_
_entity.id
_entity.type
_entity.pdbx_description
1 polymer ?
#
loop_
_entity_poly.entity_id
_entity_poly.type
_entity_poly.pdbx_seq_one_letter_code
_entity_poly.pdbx_strand_id
1 'polypeptide(L)'
;MKELRINYKSIRLGSFLYLAFPVVLFFIGFVKWNITLPAILFIGWIVFKLGREKEAPGYVTFKINTLFIVIVAFILWAYLGGQGGLFYQTSDWNERNAIFRDLIQFDWPVYYPKTDTMLTYYIGHWLPAAGMGKIIYILSSNRVLAFQIGNLFLALWTIIGILFTYLLMIIYIQPKSKNLKWIILIVFIGFSGMDVIGCVLEKWNWQTFMEWMHLEWWSPGYQFSSNTTDLFWVFNQAIPAWVATMLFLNENSPKNYAFIISCLLLAATFPAVGLAALMIGKYIGDLIRAIHLRSQKQFLVETFSVSNIGAILFVTPSMIAYLLMNSAIGKTKENIYLLPDQLLLTSTMKGLILGMSIVALIGFVYIWKRRKEIQTQKSLKFILGSLILLLLLIGMVITHPETRRIYFVFLALECGIYWLCLAPDFANRYLYYLIAGTLLVFPMIHIGTSIDFCMRASIPSLIILTTLCAKKICDWIYNGKKFKGIQNISTIFLVGFLCIGSVTPIVEMGRGIYKAMEAGTTSLQADQIKTLNKYHETGRTYYNFVSEDYKNTFFYRNYAK
;
A
#
# COMPACT_ATOMS: atom_id res chain seq x y z
N MET A 1 -13.36 -0.84 34.35
CA MET A 1 -12.15 -0.89 33.48
C MET A 1 -11.85 0.49 32.94
N LYS A 2 -10.60 0.96 33.03
CA LYS A 2 -10.18 2.31 32.61
C LYS A 2 -10.25 2.43 31.08
N GLU A 3 -10.87 3.50 30.59
CA GLU A 3 -10.90 3.81 29.16
C GLU A 3 -9.72 4.73 28.81
N LEU A 4 -9.00 4.40 27.75
CA LEU A 4 -7.93 5.22 27.18
C LEU A 4 -8.49 6.05 26.03
N ARG A 5 -8.30 7.37 26.08
CA ARG A 5 -8.62 8.28 24.98
C ARG A 5 -7.32 8.70 24.29
N ILE A 6 -7.21 8.40 23.00
CA ILE A 6 -6.06 8.80 22.17
C ILE A 6 -6.53 9.94 21.27
N ASN A 7 -5.91 11.11 21.39
CA ASN A 7 -6.31 12.30 20.64
C ASN A 7 -5.92 12.19 19.16
N TYR A 8 -6.80 12.65 18.28
CA TYR A 8 -6.54 12.73 16.83
C TYR A 8 -5.25 13.49 16.54
N LYS A 9 -5.03 14.63 17.20
CA LYS A 9 -3.81 15.43 17.07
C LYS A 9 -2.53 14.63 17.33
N SER A 10 -2.53 13.76 18.35
CA SER A 10 -1.38 12.91 18.66
C SER A 10 -1.17 11.83 17.60
N ILE A 11 -2.24 11.22 17.10
CA ILE A 11 -2.18 10.22 16.03
C ILE A 11 -1.66 10.85 14.73
N ARG A 12 -2.21 12.01 14.36
CA ARG A 12 -1.80 12.80 13.19
C ARG A 12 -0.33 13.18 13.27
N LEU A 13 0.10 13.81 14.37
CA LEU A 13 1.50 14.19 14.57
C LEU A 13 2.43 12.98 14.58
N GLY A 14 2.06 11.90 15.25
CA GLY A 14 2.82 10.65 15.28
C GLY A 14 2.98 10.03 13.89
N SER A 15 1.96 10.12 13.03
CA SER A 15 2.01 9.64 11.65
C SER A 15 2.95 10.49 10.78
N PHE A 16 2.96 11.82 10.95
CA PHE A 16 3.93 12.69 10.28
C PHE A 16 5.36 12.40 10.74
N LEU A 17 5.57 12.22 12.05
CA LEU A 17 6.87 11.84 12.61
C LEU A 17 7.34 10.49 12.07
N TYR A 18 6.44 9.50 11.99
CA TYR A 18 6.74 8.18 11.44
C TYR A 18 7.27 8.27 10.00
N LEU A 19 6.62 9.06 9.14
CA LEU A 19 7.05 9.25 7.76
C LEU A 19 8.32 10.10 7.63
N ALA A 20 8.46 11.14 8.46
CA ALA A 20 9.60 12.07 8.39
C ALA A 20 10.89 11.52 8.98
N PHE A 21 10.82 10.63 9.98
CA PHE A 21 11.99 10.14 10.70
C PHE A 21 13.00 9.39 9.80
N PRO A 22 12.59 8.45 8.93
CA PRO A 22 13.47 7.88 7.90
C PRO A 22 14.21 8.92 7.04
N VAL A 23 13.51 9.98 6.65
CA VAL A 23 14.05 11.04 5.78
C VAL A 23 15.11 11.84 6.51
N VAL A 24 14.89 12.16 7.79
CA VAL A 24 15.90 12.81 8.64
C VAL A 24 17.15 11.95 8.74
N LEU A 25 17.00 10.64 9.00
CA LEU A 25 18.14 9.71 9.05
C LEU A 25 18.86 9.61 7.71
N PHE A 26 18.14 9.66 6.60
CA PHE A 26 18.75 9.70 5.28
C PHE A 26 19.57 10.98 5.06
N PHE A 27 19.06 12.16 5.41
CA PHE A 27 19.86 13.39 5.30
C PHE A 27 21.10 13.34 6.18
N ILE A 28 20.97 12.87 7.42
CA ILE A 28 22.11 12.71 8.34
C ILE A 28 23.12 11.69 7.80
N GLY A 29 22.66 10.58 7.24
CA GLY A 29 23.52 9.48 6.81
C GLY A 29 24.13 9.66 5.44
N PHE A 30 23.36 10.17 4.47
CA PHE A 30 23.67 10.03 3.06
C PHE A 30 23.99 11.36 2.38
N VAL A 31 23.60 12.51 2.95
CA VAL A 31 23.64 13.81 2.25
C VAL A 31 24.62 14.81 2.92
N LYS A 32 25.37 15.57 2.12
CA LYS A 32 26.33 16.60 2.59
C LYS A 32 25.68 17.61 3.54
N TRP A 33 26.48 18.10 4.51
CA TRP A 33 26.01 18.95 5.61
C TRP A 33 25.33 20.25 5.18
N ASN A 34 25.80 20.87 4.09
CA ASN A 34 25.23 22.11 3.56
C ASN A 34 23.79 21.97 3.05
N ILE A 35 23.35 20.75 2.69
CA ILE A 35 21.98 20.46 2.27
C ILE A 35 21.18 19.87 3.43
N THR A 36 21.82 19.00 4.20
CA THR A 36 21.24 18.32 5.37
C THR A 36 20.73 19.29 6.42
N LEU A 37 21.50 20.33 6.75
CA LEU A 37 21.11 21.27 7.81
C LEU A 37 19.82 22.04 7.45
N PRO A 38 19.69 22.72 6.30
CA PRO A 38 18.42 23.32 5.87
C PRO A 38 17.25 22.33 5.83
N ALA A 39 17.46 21.12 5.31
CA ALA A 39 16.39 20.12 5.17
C ALA A 39 15.85 19.66 6.54
N ILE A 40 16.73 19.35 7.50
CA ILE A 40 16.32 18.91 8.84
C ILE A 40 15.69 20.04 9.64
N LEU A 41 16.23 21.26 9.54
CA LEU A 41 15.62 22.44 10.18
C LEU A 41 14.21 22.68 9.63
N PHE A 42 14.02 22.55 8.32
CA PHE A 42 12.70 22.64 7.69
C PHE A 42 11.75 21.54 8.19
N ILE A 43 12.17 20.28 8.18
CA ILE A 43 11.36 19.15 8.67
C ILE A 43 10.99 19.36 10.14
N GLY A 44 11.96 19.76 10.98
CA GLY A 44 11.74 20.05 12.40
C GLY A 44 10.76 21.20 12.61
N TRP A 45 10.85 22.26 11.81
CA TRP A 45 9.90 23.39 11.85
C TRP A 45 8.48 22.95 11.46
N ILE A 46 8.32 22.10 10.44
CA ILE A 46 7.03 21.54 10.05
C ILE A 46 6.43 20.71 11.19
N VAL A 47 7.20 19.80 11.77
CA VAL A 47 6.76 18.97 12.91
C VAL A 47 6.36 19.85 14.10
N PHE A 48 7.16 20.87 14.43
CA PHE A 48 6.84 21.82 15.50
C PHE A 48 5.53 22.57 15.22
N LYS A 49 5.32 23.02 13.99
CA LYS A 49 4.09 23.71 13.57
C LYS A 49 2.88 22.79 13.67
N LEU A 50 2.96 21.56 13.15
CA LEU A 50 1.91 20.54 13.25
C LEU A 50 1.53 20.27 14.72
N GLY A 51 2.53 20.20 15.61
CA GLY A 51 2.32 20.05 17.04
C GLY A 51 1.58 21.24 17.69
N ARG A 52 1.58 22.42 17.08
CA ARG A 52 0.89 23.62 17.57
C ARG A 52 -0.42 23.94 16.83
N GLU A 53 -0.71 23.27 15.73
CA GLU A 53 -1.97 23.45 15.01
C GLU A 53 -3.17 23.14 15.92
N LYS A 54 -4.19 24.01 15.84
CA LYS A 54 -5.49 23.78 16.48
C LYS A 54 -6.26 22.82 15.57
N GLU A 55 -6.44 21.60 16.05
CA GLU A 55 -7.24 20.59 15.37
C GLU A 55 -8.64 20.54 15.97
N ALA A 56 -9.62 20.13 15.15
CA ALA A 56 -10.95 19.85 15.66
C ALA A 56 -10.88 18.77 16.76
N PRO A 57 -11.70 18.87 17.81
CA PRO A 57 -11.72 17.87 18.87
C PRO A 57 -12.13 16.52 18.28
N GLY A 58 -11.20 15.57 18.30
CA GLY A 58 -11.41 14.20 17.83
C GLY A 58 -10.55 13.25 18.65
N TYR A 59 -11.12 12.11 19.02
CA TYR A 59 -10.41 11.10 19.81
C TYR A 59 -10.88 9.69 19.46
N VAL A 60 -9.97 8.74 19.64
CA VAL A 60 -10.25 7.31 19.57
C VAL A 60 -10.25 6.74 20.98
N THR A 61 -11.37 6.15 21.40
CA THR A 61 -11.51 5.58 22.76
C THR A 61 -11.38 4.07 22.77
N PHE A 62 -10.44 3.53 23.54
CA PHE A 62 -10.29 2.09 23.75
C PHE A 62 -10.54 1.70 25.21
N LYS A 63 -11.09 0.51 25.45
CA LYS A 63 -10.81 -0.20 26.70
C LYS A 63 -9.36 -0.67 26.64
N ILE A 64 -8.59 -0.53 27.72
CA ILE A 64 -7.16 -0.91 27.73
C ILE A 64 -6.96 -2.34 27.25
N ASN A 65 -7.78 -3.30 27.73
CA ASN A 65 -7.69 -4.70 27.31
C ASN A 65 -7.95 -4.88 25.80
N THR A 66 -8.87 -4.10 25.22
CA THR A 66 -9.11 -4.12 23.77
C THR A 66 -7.90 -3.64 22.99
N LEU A 67 -7.26 -2.54 23.44
CA LEU A 67 -6.05 -2.04 22.78
C LEU A 67 -4.89 -3.04 22.92
N PHE A 68 -4.74 -3.66 24.08
CA PHE A 68 -3.73 -4.70 24.30
C PHE A 68 -3.92 -5.88 23.33
N ILE A 69 -5.14 -6.41 23.20
CA ILE A 69 -5.42 -7.51 22.25
C ILE A 69 -5.15 -7.09 20.80
N VAL A 70 -5.49 -5.85 20.42
CA VAL A 70 -5.16 -5.32 19.08
C VAL A 70 -3.64 -5.30 18.84
N ILE A 71 -2.87 -4.85 19.83
CA ILE A 71 -1.40 -4.82 19.73
C ILE A 71 -0.85 -6.25 19.62
N VAL A 72 -1.36 -7.19 20.43
CA VAL A 72 -0.98 -8.61 20.34
C VAL A 72 -1.32 -9.18 18.96
N ALA A 73 -2.49 -8.86 18.40
CA ALA A 73 -2.86 -9.30 17.06
C ALA A 73 -1.89 -8.78 15.99
N PHE A 74 -1.43 -7.52 16.09
CA PHE A 74 -0.43 -6.98 15.16
C PHE A 74 0.96 -7.58 15.36
N ILE A 75 1.36 -7.89 16.60
CA ILE A 75 2.60 -8.63 16.89
C ILE A 75 2.54 -10.01 16.25
N LEU A 76 1.43 -10.75 16.41
CA LEU A 76 1.26 -12.07 15.82
C LEU A 76 1.23 -12.01 14.29
N TRP A 77 0.55 -11.03 13.70
CA TRP A 77 0.51 -10.85 12.27
C TRP A 77 1.90 -10.56 11.67
N ALA A 78 2.67 -9.66 12.30
CA ALA A 78 4.05 -9.39 11.92
C ALA A 78 4.99 -10.59 12.19
N TYR A 79 4.78 -11.33 13.28
CA TYR A 79 5.54 -12.55 13.53
C TYR A 79 5.33 -13.58 12.41
N LEU A 80 4.09 -13.81 11.99
CA LEU A 80 3.76 -14.72 10.89
C LEU A 80 4.33 -14.27 9.54
N GLY A 81 4.55 -12.97 9.34
CA GLY A 81 5.24 -12.41 8.16
C GLY A 81 6.76 -12.48 8.22
N GLY A 82 7.33 -13.02 9.30
CA GLY A 82 8.77 -13.17 9.49
C GLY A 82 9.46 -11.89 9.96
N GLN A 83 8.72 -10.84 10.32
CA GLN A 83 9.31 -9.64 10.93
C GLN A 83 10.03 -10.02 12.24
N GLY A 84 11.26 -9.55 12.40
CA GLY A 84 12.11 -9.90 13.54
C GLY A 84 13.02 -11.10 13.31
N GLY A 85 12.87 -11.84 12.20
CA GLY A 85 13.71 -13.01 11.89
C GLY A 85 13.49 -14.19 12.83
N LEU A 86 12.33 -14.26 13.48
CA LEU A 86 11.98 -15.29 14.48
C LEU A 86 11.00 -16.35 13.94
N PHE A 87 10.58 -16.22 12.69
CA PHE A 87 9.67 -17.13 12.01
C PHE A 87 10.05 -17.29 10.53
N TYR A 88 9.27 -18.06 9.78
CA TYR A 88 9.39 -18.20 8.33
C TYR A 88 9.36 -16.86 7.61
N GLN A 89 10.33 -16.69 6.70
CA GLN A 89 10.44 -15.55 5.80
C GLN A 89 10.32 -16.02 4.35
N THR A 90 9.53 -15.30 3.56
CA THR A 90 9.39 -15.54 2.11
C THR A 90 10.70 -15.27 1.37
N SER A 91 10.80 -15.72 0.11
CA SER A 91 12.04 -15.62 -0.68
C SER A 91 12.58 -14.19 -0.79
N ASP A 92 11.68 -13.22 -0.89
CA ASP A 92 11.94 -11.77 -0.97
C ASP A 92 12.75 -11.22 0.23
N TRP A 93 12.71 -11.91 1.36
CA TRP A 93 13.49 -11.51 2.53
C TRP A 93 14.98 -11.71 2.35
N ASN A 94 15.45 -12.55 1.42
CA ASN A 94 16.89 -12.73 1.20
C ASN A 94 17.56 -11.40 0.83
N GLU A 95 17.00 -10.68 -0.14
CA GLU A 95 17.50 -9.38 -0.59
C GLU A 95 17.31 -8.32 0.51
N ARG A 96 16.16 -8.36 1.20
CA ARG A 96 15.83 -7.38 2.25
C ARG A 96 16.71 -7.53 3.48
N ASN A 97 17.03 -8.75 3.89
CA ASN A 97 17.96 -9.03 4.98
C ASN A 97 19.39 -8.64 4.60
N ALA A 98 19.81 -8.85 3.35
CA ALA A 98 21.10 -8.37 2.85
C ALA A 98 21.19 -6.84 2.90
N ILE A 99 20.18 -6.13 2.37
CA ILE A 99 20.10 -4.66 2.44
C ILE A 99 20.12 -4.19 3.89
N PHE A 100 19.30 -4.80 4.76
CA PHE A 100 19.20 -4.41 6.15
C PHE A 100 20.51 -4.64 6.91
N ARG A 101 21.18 -5.76 6.65
CA ARG A 101 22.50 -6.06 7.19
C ARG A 101 23.53 -5.05 6.74
N ASP A 102 23.55 -4.72 5.46
CA ASP A 102 24.51 -3.79 4.89
C ASP A 102 24.31 -2.38 5.45
N LEU A 103 23.06 -1.94 5.63
CA LEU A 103 22.74 -0.68 6.31
C LEU A 103 23.24 -0.64 7.76
N ILE A 104 23.33 -1.77 8.45
CA ILE A 104 23.88 -1.83 9.81
C ILE A 104 25.43 -1.79 9.76
N GLN A 105 26.03 -2.57 8.87
CA GLN A 105 27.46 -2.90 8.93
C GLN A 105 28.37 -1.96 8.12
N PHE A 106 27.89 -1.36 7.03
CA PHE A 106 28.67 -0.43 6.21
C PHE A 106 28.37 1.02 6.60
N ASP A 107 29.29 1.93 6.27
CA ASP A 107 29.05 3.37 6.43
C ASP A 107 27.89 3.86 5.57
N TRP A 108 27.34 5.01 5.94
CA TRP A 108 26.30 5.68 5.14
C TRP A 108 26.94 6.88 4.41
N PRO A 109 26.72 7.04 3.09
CA PRO A 109 26.06 6.11 2.16
C PRO A 109 26.74 4.74 2.05
N VAL A 110 25.96 3.70 1.78
CA VAL A 110 26.47 2.33 1.65
C VAL A 110 27.13 2.15 0.29
N TYR A 111 28.46 2.07 0.29
CA TYR A 111 29.28 1.71 -0.87
C TYR A 111 29.73 0.26 -0.77
N TYR A 112 29.83 -0.40 -1.92
CA TYR A 112 30.22 -1.79 -2.06
C TYR A 112 31.55 -1.89 -2.82
N PRO A 113 32.70 -1.92 -2.12
CA PRO A 113 34.02 -1.86 -2.76
C PRO A 113 34.32 -3.03 -3.69
N LYS A 114 33.78 -4.22 -3.41
CA LYS A 114 34.06 -5.42 -4.21
C LYS A 114 33.34 -5.40 -5.55
N THR A 115 32.16 -4.79 -5.60
CA THR A 115 31.32 -4.73 -6.80
C THR A 115 31.40 -3.35 -7.47
N ASP A 116 32.17 -2.42 -6.90
CA ASP A 116 32.21 -1.00 -7.25
C ASP A 116 30.82 -0.39 -7.48
N THR A 117 29.88 -0.68 -6.56
CA THR A 117 28.51 -0.16 -6.63
C THR A 117 28.12 0.60 -5.37
N MET A 118 27.01 1.33 -5.44
CA MET A 118 26.40 1.99 -4.28
C MET A 118 24.99 1.43 -4.05
N LEU A 119 24.59 1.21 -2.80
CA LEU A 119 23.20 0.87 -2.47
C LEU A 119 22.28 2.00 -2.95
N THR A 120 21.31 1.66 -3.79
CA THR A 120 20.29 2.61 -4.26
C THR A 120 18.96 1.90 -4.34
N TYR A 121 18.13 2.12 -3.33
CA TYR A 121 16.82 1.52 -3.22
C TYR A 121 15.93 2.34 -2.28
N TYR A 122 14.63 2.04 -2.22
CA TYR A 122 13.71 2.66 -1.28
C TYR A 122 13.95 2.15 0.16
N ILE A 123 15.04 2.64 0.77
CA ILE A 123 15.58 2.18 2.05
C ILE A 123 14.87 2.75 3.29
N GLY A 124 13.91 3.68 3.12
CA GLY A 124 13.37 4.50 4.20
C GLY A 124 12.85 3.69 5.39
N HIS A 125 12.07 2.64 5.16
CA HIS A 125 11.50 1.85 6.26
C HIS A 125 12.55 1.12 7.12
N TRP A 126 13.72 0.80 6.56
CA TRP A 126 14.80 0.15 7.30
C TRP A 126 15.64 1.13 8.11
N LEU A 127 15.80 2.38 7.67
CA LEU A 127 16.73 3.33 8.27
C LEU A 127 16.55 3.51 9.80
N PRO A 128 15.33 3.65 10.35
CA PRO A 128 15.12 3.73 11.80
C PRO A 128 15.72 2.55 12.57
N ALA A 129 15.41 1.33 12.12
CA ALA A 129 15.89 0.11 12.78
C ALA A 129 17.37 -0.15 12.50
N ALA A 130 17.85 0.18 11.30
CA ALA A 130 19.25 0.03 10.93
C ALA A 130 20.14 1.00 11.70
N GLY A 131 19.67 2.23 11.96
CA GLY A 131 20.34 3.19 12.84
C GLY A 131 20.54 2.63 14.24
N MET A 132 19.49 2.02 14.83
CA MET A 132 19.61 1.34 16.12
C MET A 132 20.57 0.14 16.05
N GLY A 133 20.45 -0.70 15.02
CA GLY A 133 21.37 -1.82 14.81
C GLY A 133 22.83 -1.36 14.67
N LYS A 134 23.07 -0.23 13.98
CA LYS A 134 24.39 0.39 13.84
C LYS A 134 24.94 0.90 15.18
N ILE A 135 24.12 1.54 16.02
CA ILE A 135 24.54 1.93 17.38
C ILE A 135 24.96 0.70 18.18
N ILE A 136 24.18 -0.38 18.14
CA ILE A 136 24.52 -1.64 18.82
C ILE A 136 25.81 -2.24 18.25
N TYR A 137 26.01 -2.18 16.92
CA TYR A 137 27.23 -2.66 16.30
C TYR A 137 28.46 -1.87 16.79
N ILE A 138 28.37 -0.54 16.87
CA ILE A 138 29.43 0.33 17.38
C ILE A 138 29.76 0.01 18.85
N LEU A 139 28.73 -0.18 19.68
CA LEU A 139 28.91 -0.42 21.12
C LEU A 139 29.41 -1.83 21.46
N SER A 140 28.97 -2.85 20.71
CA SER A 140 29.24 -4.25 21.01
C SER A 140 30.34 -4.88 20.14
N SER A 141 30.67 -4.27 19.00
CA SER A 141 31.48 -4.87 17.93
C SER A 141 30.99 -6.24 17.43
N ASN A 142 29.75 -6.64 17.77
CA ASN A 142 29.19 -7.94 17.45
C ASN A 142 28.15 -7.81 16.32
N ARG A 143 28.53 -8.27 15.11
CA ARG A 143 27.70 -8.19 13.90
C ARG A 143 26.41 -9.00 14.00
N VAL A 144 26.46 -10.16 14.67
CA VAL A 144 25.30 -11.06 14.81
C VAL A 144 24.29 -10.43 15.78
N LEU A 145 24.75 -9.98 16.94
CA LEU A 145 23.92 -9.31 17.93
C LEU A 145 23.27 -8.04 17.37
N ALA A 146 24.05 -7.20 16.68
CA ALA A 146 23.56 -5.98 16.04
C ALA A 146 22.46 -6.26 15.02
N PHE A 147 22.61 -7.32 14.22
CA PHE A 147 21.58 -7.72 13.26
C PHE A 147 20.33 -8.28 13.93
N GLN A 148 20.47 -9.11 14.96
CA GLN A 148 19.33 -9.66 15.70
C GLN A 148 18.53 -8.55 16.39
N ILE A 149 19.20 -7.66 17.13
CA ILE A 149 18.55 -6.53 17.78
C ILE A 149 17.95 -5.58 16.73
N GLY A 150 18.68 -5.30 15.64
CA GLY A 150 18.16 -4.54 14.51
C GLY A 150 16.85 -5.11 13.97
N ASN A 151 16.75 -6.43 13.81
CA ASN A 151 15.53 -7.09 13.34
C ASN A 151 14.37 -6.93 14.34
N LEU A 152 14.62 -7.00 15.64
CA LEU A 152 13.59 -6.73 16.66
C LEU A 152 13.09 -5.28 16.58
N PHE A 153 14.00 -4.32 16.37
CA PHE A 153 13.62 -2.92 16.14
C PHE A 153 12.85 -2.74 14.82
N LEU A 154 13.20 -3.50 13.77
CA LEU A 154 12.48 -3.48 12.49
C LEU A 154 11.05 -4.01 12.64
N ALA A 155 10.86 -5.08 13.42
CA ALA A 155 9.54 -5.58 13.77
C ALA A 155 8.74 -4.54 14.55
N LEU A 156 9.34 -3.94 15.58
CA LEU A 156 8.70 -2.87 16.36
C LEU A 156 8.30 -1.68 15.48
N TRP A 157 9.19 -1.21 14.61
CA TRP A 157 8.93 -0.11 13.68
C TRP A 157 7.78 -0.44 12.72
N THR A 158 7.72 -1.68 12.25
CA THR A 158 6.63 -2.18 11.40
C THR A 158 5.30 -2.17 12.15
N ILE A 159 5.25 -2.69 13.39
CA ILE A 159 4.05 -2.73 14.22
C ILE A 159 3.54 -1.31 14.55
N ILE A 160 4.44 -0.35 14.79
CA ILE A 160 4.08 1.05 15.01
C ILE A 160 3.37 1.63 13.77
N GLY A 161 3.87 1.36 12.57
CA GLY A 161 3.23 1.81 11.32
C GLY A 161 1.86 1.16 11.09
N ILE A 162 1.72 -0.14 11.37
CA ILE A 162 0.42 -0.85 11.34
C ILE A 162 -0.57 -0.21 12.33
N LEU A 163 -0.12 0.09 13.54
CA LEU A 163 -0.94 0.72 14.56
C LEU A 163 -1.42 2.11 14.13
N PHE A 164 -0.54 2.96 13.57
CA PHE A 164 -0.94 4.27 13.06
C PHE A 164 -1.96 4.15 11.93
N THR A 165 -1.74 3.24 10.98
CA THR A 165 -2.70 2.94 9.90
C THR A 165 -4.07 2.60 10.47
N TYR A 166 -4.14 1.65 11.39
CA TYR A 166 -5.40 1.22 12.00
C TYR A 166 -6.10 2.33 12.79
N LEU A 167 -5.34 3.14 13.54
CA LEU A 167 -5.90 4.29 14.26
C LEU A 167 -6.46 5.34 13.30
N LEU A 168 -5.76 5.64 12.20
CA LEU A 168 -6.23 6.56 11.16
C LEU A 168 -7.46 6.01 10.41
N MET A 169 -7.54 4.69 10.20
CA MET A 169 -8.74 4.03 9.67
C MET A 169 -9.93 4.22 10.62
N ILE A 170 -9.75 4.04 11.93
CA ILE A 170 -10.82 4.28 12.91
C ILE A 170 -11.29 5.75 12.88
N ILE A 171 -10.36 6.70 12.77
CA ILE A 171 -10.69 8.13 12.67
C ILE A 171 -11.48 8.42 11.40
N TYR A 172 -11.10 7.82 10.28
CA TYR A 172 -11.80 8.01 9.00
C TYR A 172 -13.18 7.35 8.99
N ILE A 173 -13.28 6.12 9.51
CA ILE A 173 -14.53 5.34 9.52
C ILE A 173 -15.55 5.91 10.52
N GLN A 174 -15.07 6.41 11.66
CA GLN A 174 -15.85 6.89 12.80
C GLN A 174 -16.91 5.87 13.27
N PRO A 175 -16.49 4.66 13.69
CA PRO A 175 -17.41 3.61 14.09
C PRO A 175 -18.32 4.08 15.23
N LYS A 176 -19.63 3.93 15.05
CA LYS A 176 -20.65 4.40 16.01
C LYS A 176 -20.72 3.56 17.30
N SER A 177 -20.12 2.38 17.29
CA SER A 177 -19.99 1.50 18.46
C SER A 177 -18.53 1.07 18.63
N LYS A 178 -18.08 0.98 19.89
CA LYS A 178 -16.71 0.56 20.24
C LYS A 178 -16.37 -0.85 19.74
N ASN A 179 -17.35 -1.74 19.65
CA ASN A 179 -17.15 -3.12 19.20
C ASN A 179 -16.91 -3.22 17.69
N LEU A 180 -17.33 -2.24 16.89
CA LEU A 180 -17.12 -2.23 15.44
C LEU A 180 -15.65 -2.06 15.05
N LYS A 181 -14.80 -1.67 15.99
CA LYS A 181 -13.34 -1.68 15.80
C LYS A 181 -12.81 -3.07 15.45
N TRP A 182 -13.42 -4.13 15.98
CA TRP A 182 -13.07 -5.50 15.62
C TRP A 182 -13.35 -5.81 14.15
N ILE A 183 -14.44 -5.26 13.60
CA ILE A 183 -14.75 -5.41 12.18
C ILE A 183 -13.69 -4.70 11.33
N ILE A 184 -13.26 -3.50 11.73
CA ILE A 184 -12.18 -2.77 11.06
C ILE A 184 -10.89 -3.60 11.08
N LEU A 185 -10.56 -4.20 12.23
CA LEU A 185 -9.36 -5.05 12.38
C LEU A 185 -9.42 -6.30 11.48
N ILE A 186 -10.54 -7.03 11.53
CA ILE A 186 -10.73 -8.27 10.76
C ILE A 186 -10.68 -7.98 9.27
N VAL A 187 -11.38 -6.93 8.80
CA VAL A 187 -11.34 -6.55 7.39
C VAL A 187 -9.95 -6.05 7.01
N PHE A 188 -9.25 -5.32 7.87
CA PHE A 188 -7.90 -4.85 7.55
C PHE A 188 -6.92 -6.01 7.31
N ILE A 189 -6.92 -7.03 8.17
CA ILE A 189 -6.03 -8.21 8.05
C ILE A 189 -6.50 -9.15 6.93
N GLY A 190 -7.81 -9.37 6.83
CA GLY A 190 -8.43 -10.39 5.97
C GLY A 190 -8.81 -9.93 4.57
N PHE A 191 -8.60 -8.66 4.20
CA PHE A 191 -8.95 -8.15 2.87
C PHE A 191 -7.99 -8.66 1.80
N SER A 192 -8.56 -9.23 0.74
CA SER A 192 -7.90 -9.62 -0.53
C SER A 192 -8.91 -9.54 -1.67
N GLY A 193 -8.43 -9.67 -2.90
CA GLY A 193 -9.24 -10.13 -4.03
C GLY A 193 -9.74 -11.56 -3.84
N MET A 194 -10.65 -12.01 -4.72
CA MET A 194 -11.13 -13.40 -4.72
C MET A 194 -10.18 -14.33 -5.49
N ASP A 195 -8.89 -14.31 -5.14
CA ASP A 195 -7.83 -15.04 -5.84
C ASP A 195 -8.09 -16.55 -5.94
N VAL A 196 -8.70 -17.12 -4.90
CA VAL A 196 -9.08 -18.54 -4.87
C VAL A 196 -10.03 -18.91 -6.02
N ILE A 197 -10.93 -18.00 -6.42
CA ILE A 197 -11.82 -18.21 -7.57
C ILE A 197 -11.00 -18.14 -8.86
N GLY A 198 -10.04 -17.22 -8.94
CA GLY A 198 -9.08 -17.14 -10.03
C GLY A 198 -8.29 -18.44 -10.21
N CYS A 199 -7.73 -19.00 -9.14
CA CYS A 199 -7.03 -20.28 -9.14
C CYS A 199 -7.91 -21.43 -9.65
N VAL A 200 -9.19 -21.47 -9.24
CA VAL A 200 -10.17 -22.47 -9.72
C VAL A 200 -10.45 -22.29 -11.22
N LEU A 201 -10.54 -21.06 -11.71
CA LEU A 201 -10.76 -20.76 -13.12
C LEU A 201 -9.55 -21.16 -13.98
N GLU A 202 -8.35 -20.99 -13.44
CA GLU A 202 -7.08 -21.47 -14.01
C GLU A 202 -6.83 -22.96 -13.78
N LYS A 203 -7.80 -23.68 -13.20
CA LYS A 203 -7.75 -25.13 -12.96
C LYS A 203 -6.51 -25.57 -12.18
N TRP A 204 -6.07 -24.76 -11.22
CA TRP A 204 -4.98 -25.14 -10.32
C TRP A 204 -5.33 -26.45 -9.63
N ASN A 205 -4.44 -27.44 -9.75
CA ASN A 205 -4.52 -28.70 -9.01
C ASN A 205 -3.79 -28.57 -7.66
N TRP A 206 -3.90 -29.61 -6.83
CA TRP A 206 -3.23 -29.63 -5.52
C TRP A 206 -1.71 -29.42 -5.62
N GLN A 207 -1.07 -29.99 -6.64
CA GLN A 207 0.37 -29.82 -6.86
C GLN A 207 0.74 -28.36 -7.13
N THR A 208 0.01 -27.68 -8.03
CA THR A 208 0.21 -26.27 -8.39
C THR A 208 -0.01 -25.38 -7.17
N PHE A 209 -1.08 -25.65 -6.40
CA PHE A 209 -1.36 -24.93 -5.16
C PHE A 209 -0.23 -25.08 -4.13
N MET A 210 0.26 -26.31 -3.92
CA MET A 210 1.33 -26.59 -2.96
C MET A 210 2.71 -26.07 -3.39
N GLU A 211 2.97 -25.99 -4.69
CA GLU A 211 4.21 -25.43 -5.22
C GLU A 211 4.32 -23.93 -4.93
N TRP A 212 3.25 -23.19 -5.20
CA TRP A 212 3.28 -21.73 -5.07
C TRP A 212 2.89 -21.24 -3.68
N MET A 213 1.83 -21.82 -3.09
CA MET A 213 1.19 -21.36 -1.85
C MET A 213 1.04 -19.82 -1.81
N HIS A 214 0.71 -19.24 -2.95
CA HIS A 214 0.56 -17.80 -3.17
C HIS A 214 -0.50 -17.59 -4.24
N LEU A 215 -1.75 -17.42 -3.79
CA LEU A 215 -2.92 -17.48 -4.67
C LEU A 215 -2.95 -16.36 -5.72
N GLU A 216 -2.40 -15.20 -5.40
CA GLU A 216 -2.43 -13.99 -6.25
C GLU A 216 -1.70 -14.17 -7.60
N TRP A 217 -0.90 -15.23 -7.76
CA TRP A 217 -0.26 -15.59 -9.04
C TRP A 217 -1.19 -16.31 -10.02
N TRP A 218 -2.48 -16.43 -9.70
CA TRP A 218 -3.47 -17.00 -10.60
C TRP A 218 -3.62 -16.20 -11.91
N SER A 219 -3.33 -14.90 -11.92
CA SER A 219 -3.45 -14.07 -13.13
C SER A 219 -2.07 -13.74 -13.70
N PRO A 220 -1.60 -14.40 -14.78
CA PRO A 220 -0.33 -14.08 -15.39
C PRO A 220 -0.26 -12.60 -15.80
N GLY A 221 0.75 -11.88 -15.32
CA GLY A 221 1.00 -10.47 -15.67
C GLY A 221 0.23 -9.43 -14.83
N TYR A 222 -0.66 -9.84 -13.93
CA TYR A 222 -1.38 -8.89 -13.06
C TYR A 222 -1.46 -9.39 -11.64
N GLN A 223 -1.28 -8.50 -10.67
CA GLN A 223 -1.39 -8.84 -9.26
C GLN A 223 -1.81 -7.62 -8.45
N PHE A 224 -2.86 -7.78 -7.65
CA PHE A 224 -3.18 -6.91 -6.52
C PHE A 224 -2.95 -7.70 -5.26
N SER A 225 -2.16 -7.13 -4.36
CA SER A 225 -1.79 -7.83 -3.13
C SER A 225 -2.76 -7.55 -2.00
N SER A 226 -3.13 -8.61 -1.30
CA SER A 226 -3.82 -8.55 -0.01
C SER A 226 -2.97 -7.79 1.00
N ASN A 227 -3.58 -7.19 2.02
CA ASN A 227 -2.81 -6.49 3.05
C ASN A 227 -1.82 -7.44 3.77
N THR A 228 -2.18 -8.72 3.92
CA THR A 228 -1.28 -9.72 4.52
C THR A 228 -0.12 -10.05 3.61
N THR A 229 -0.38 -10.22 2.31
CA THR A 229 0.68 -10.42 1.30
C THR A 229 1.63 -9.23 1.29
N ASP A 230 1.10 -8.01 1.29
CA ASP A 230 1.88 -6.79 1.35
C ASP A 230 2.80 -6.74 2.59
N LEU A 231 2.28 -7.13 3.76
CA LEU A 231 3.09 -7.25 4.98
C LEU A 231 4.15 -8.35 4.88
N PHE A 232 3.87 -9.47 4.22
CA PHE A 232 4.76 -10.64 4.26
C PHE A 232 5.89 -10.53 3.24
N TRP A 233 5.61 -9.88 2.11
CA TRP A 233 6.54 -9.78 0.99
C TRP A 233 7.14 -8.38 0.86
N VAL A 234 6.38 -7.30 1.07
CA VAL A 234 6.81 -5.93 0.73
C VAL A 234 6.58 -4.90 1.84
N PHE A 235 6.67 -5.31 3.11
CA PHE A 235 6.40 -4.47 4.28
C PHE A 235 7.11 -3.12 4.26
N ASN A 236 8.33 -3.10 3.73
CA ASN A 236 9.17 -1.90 3.65
C ASN A 236 8.54 -0.79 2.80
N GLN A 237 7.67 -1.14 1.85
CA GLN A 237 6.91 -0.20 1.05
C GLN A 237 5.46 -0.06 1.54
N ALA A 238 4.81 -1.18 1.86
CA ALA A 238 3.39 -1.21 2.16
C ALA A 238 3.03 -0.42 3.44
N ILE A 239 3.78 -0.64 4.52
CA ILE A 239 3.51 0.02 5.81
C ILE A 239 3.56 1.55 5.73
N PRO A 240 4.65 2.17 5.23
CA PRO A 240 4.67 3.63 5.09
C PRO A 240 3.63 4.13 4.08
N ALA A 241 3.32 3.37 3.03
CA ALA A 241 2.27 3.73 2.08
C ALA A 241 0.87 3.73 2.72
N TRP A 242 0.56 2.75 3.58
CA TRP A 242 -0.70 2.71 4.31
C TRP A 242 -0.83 3.90 5.28
N VAL A 243 0.23 4.20 6.05
CA VAL A 243 0.24 5.36 6.96
C VAL A 243 0.04 6.65 6.17
N ALA A 244 0.80 6.86 5.09
CA ALA A 244 0.71 8.06 4.27
C ALA A 244 -0.67 8.22 3.62
N THR A 245 -1.24 7.13 3.10
CA THR A 245 -2.56 7.12 2.45
C THR A 245 -3.67 7.44 3.45
N MET A 246 -3.65 6.78 4.61
CA MET A 246 -4.65 7.02 5.64
C MET A 246 -4.49 8.39 6.31
N LEU A 247 -3.26 8.91 6.41
CA LEU A 247 -3.02 10.28 6.87
C LEU A 247 -3.59 11.28 5.87
N PHE A 248 -3.29 11.12 4.58
CA PHE A 248 -3.85 11.90 3.48
C PHE A 248 -5.39 11.94 3.49
N LEU A 249 -6.04 10.79 3.68
CA LEU A 249 -7.50 10.72 3.71
C LEU A 249 -8.12 11.49 4.88
N ASN A 250 -7.38 11.67 5.98
CA ASN A 250 -7.81 12.45 7.13
C ASN A 250 -7.42 13.94 7.03
N GLU A 251 -6.66 14.35 6.01
CA GLU A 251 -6.35 15.77 5.77
C GLU A 251 -7.51 16.46 5.02
N ASN A 252 -8.02 17.55 5.61
CA ASN A 252 -9.11 18.34 5.03
C ASN A 252 -8.65 19.36 3.99
N SER A 253 -7.35 19.54 3.82
CA SER A 253 -6.72 20.61 3.02
C SER A 253 -5.50 20.07 2.27
N PRO A 254 -5.16 20.63 1.09
CA PRO A 254 -3.96 20.24 0.35
C PRO A 254 -2.64 20.69 1.01
N LYS A 255 -2.70 21.39 2.15
CA LYS A 255 -1.58 22.04 2.83
C LYS A 255 -0.31 21.20 2.98
N ASN A 256 -0.43 19.90 3.18
CA ASN A 256 0.70 19.02 3.47
C ASN A 256 0.91 17.91 2.42
N TYR A 257 0.25 17.96 1.27
CA TYR A 257 0.26 16.87 0.28
C TYR A 257 1.66 16.59 -0.25
N ALA A 258 2.38 17.63 -0.66
CA ALA A 258 3.74 17.47 -1.18
C ALA A 258 4.69 16.99 -0.07
N PHE A 259 4.51 17.45 1.18
CA PHE A 259 5.31 16.96 2.31
C PHE A 259 5.10 15.47 2.57
N ILE A 260 3.85 14.98 2.58
CA ILE A 260 3.53 13.55 2.74
C ILE A 260 4.18 12.72 1.64
N ILE A 261 4.01 13.10 0.37
CA ILE A 261 4.62 12.37 -0.77
C ILE A 261 6.14 12.41 -0.69
N SER A 262 6.74 13.58 -0.40
CA SER A 262 8.19 13.73 -0.29
C SER A 262 8.79 12.77 0.72
N CYS A 263 8.13 12.60 1.87
CA CYS A 263 8.57 11.67 2.89
C CYS A 263 8.36 10.21 2.50
N LEU A 264 7.31 9.91 1.72
CA LEU A 264 7.01 8.55 1.28
C LEU A 264 7.99 8.05 0.22
N LEU A 265 8.51 8.92 -0.67
CA LEU A 265 9.37 8.55 -1.80
C LEU A 265 10.53 7.63 -1.41
N LEU A 266 11.18 7.91 -0.28
CA LEU A 266 12.35 7.17 0.20
C LEU A 266 12.00 5.76 0.68
N ALA A 267 10.78 5.53 1.15
CA ALA A 267 10.36 4.24 1.67
C ALA A 267 9.54 3.43 0.64
N ALA A 268 8.83 4.11 -0.26
CA ALA A 268 7.85 3.48 -1.14
C ALA A 268 7.62 4.31 -2.41
N THR A 269 8.53 4.23 -3.39
CA THR A 269 8.49 5.07 -4.59
C THR A 269 7.28 4.79 -5.48
N PHE A 270 7.00 3.53 -5.83
CA PHE A 270 5.81 3.20 -6.63
C PHE A 270 4.50 3.50 -5.89
N PRO A 271 4.34 3.14 -4.59
CA PRO A 271 3.17 3.58 -3.83
C PRO A 271 3.03 5.10 -3.74
N ALA A 272 4.14 5.86 -3.70
CA ALA A 272 4.09 7.32 -3.73
C ALA A 272 3.50 7.86 -5.05
N VAL A 273 3.83 7.25 -6.20
CA VAL A 273 3.22 7.57 -7.49
C VAL A 273 1.72 7.26 -7.47
N GLY A 274 1.34 6.09 -6.95
CA GLY A 274 -0.05 5.70 -6.76
C GLY A 274 -0.84 6.68 -5.90
N LEU A 275 -0.26 7.10 -4.77
CA LEU A 275 -0.85 8.08 -3.87
C LEU A 275 -0.91 9.47 -4.50
N ALA A 276 0.09 9.87 -5.30
CA ALA A 276 0.09 11.12 -6.04
C ALA A 276 -1.10 11.23 -7.01
N ALA A 277 -1.41 10.15 -7.74
CA ALA A 277 -2.59 10.10 -8.60
C ALA A 277 -3.89 10.34 -7.82
N LEU A 278 -4.02 9.72 -6.64
CA LEU A 278 -5.16 9.94 -5.74
C LEU A 278 -5.20 11.37 -5.18
N MET A 279 -4.05 11.93 -4.81
CA MET A 279 -3.95 13.31 -4.31
C MET A 279 -4.35 14.32 -5.38
N ILE A 280 -3.91 14.14 -6.63
CA ILE A 280 -4.26 15.00 -7.77
C ILE A 280 -5.76 14.93 -8.04
N GLY A 281 -6.35 13.74 -8.10
CA GLY A 281 -7.79 13.58 -8.32
C GLY A 281 -8.62 14.25 -7.21
N LYS A 282 -8.23 14.07 -5.94
CA LYS A 282 -8.84 14.77 -4.81
C LYS A 282 -8.65 16.28 -4.89
N TYR A 283 -7.45 16.74 -5.23
CA TYR A 283 -7.12 18.15 -5.39
C TYR A 283 -8.02 18.83 -6.42
N ILE A 284 -8.21 18.21 -7.60
CA ILE A 284 -9.10 18.72 -8.65
C ILE A 284 -10.54 18.79 -8.15
N GLY A 285 -11.04 17.74 -7.48
CA GLY A 285 -12.39 17.73 -6.91
C GLY A 285 -12.61 18.83 -5.86
N ASP A 286 -11.62 19.05 -5.00
CA ASP A 286 -11.67 20.08 -3.96
C ASP A 286 -11.48 21.49 -4.55
N LEU A 287 -10.69 21.67 -5.61
CA LEU A 287 -10.56 22.92 -6.36
C LEU A 287 -11.88 23.31 -7.01
N ILE A 288 -12.54 22.37 -7.69
CA ILE A 288 -13.87 22.59 -8.27
C ILE A 288 -14.84 23.03 -7.19
N ARG A 289 -14.82 22.37 -6.02
CA ARG A 289 -15.65 22.77 -4.87
C ARG A 289 -15.30 24.17 -4.37
N ALA A 290 -14.02 24.52 -4.27
CA ALA A 290 -13.57 25.83 -3.84
C ALA A 290 -14.02 26.95 -4.81
N ILE A 291 -14.00 26.69 -6.12
CA ILE A 291 -14.53 27.61 -7.13
C ILE A 291 -16.03 27.83 -6.93
N HIS A 292 -16.81 26.75 -6.76
CA HIS A 292 -18.25 26.85 -6.51
C HIS A 292 -18.58 27.61 -5.22
N LEU A 293 -17.78 27.43 -4.17
CA LEU A 293 -17.92 28.12 -2.88
C LEU A 293 -17.24 29.50 -2.84
N ARG A 294 -16.67 29.96 -3.97
CA ARG A 294 -15.91 31.23 -4.09
C ARG A 294 -14.77 31.37 -3.07
N SER A 295 -14.16 30.25 -2.65
CA SER A 295 -13.06 30.18 -1.69
C SER A 295 -11.70 29.89 -2.34
N GLN A 296 -11.57 30.06 -3.66
CA GLN A 296 -10.35 29.73 -4.42
C GLN A 296 -9.05 30.35 -3.89
N LYS A 297 -9.11 31.59 -3.37
CA LYS A 297 -7.92 32.27 -2.81
C LYS A 297 -7.35 31.52 -1.61
N GLN A 298 -8.21 31.11 -0.67
CA GLN A 298 -7.81 30.34 0.51
C GLN A 298 -7.24 28.98 0.10
N PHE A 299 -7.89 28.30 -0.86
CA PHE A 299 -7.43 27.02 -1.37
C PHE A 299 -6.05 27.10 -2.05
N LEU A 300 -5.77 28.18 -2.80
CA LEU A 300 -4.45 28.42 -3.39
C LEU A 300 -3.39 28.72 -2.33
N VAL A 301 -3.72 29.49 -1.28
CA VAL A 301 -2.80 29.72 -0.15
C VAL A 301 -2.44 28.40 0.56
N GLU A 302 -3.41 27.49 0.70
CA GLU A 302 -3.15 26.16 1.24
C GLU A 302 -2.35 25.28 0.27
N THR A 303 -2.59 25.38 -1.03
CA THR A 303 -1.79 24.68 -2.04
C THR A 303 -0.32 25.09 -1.97
N PHE A 304 -0.07 26.40 -1.98
CA PHE A 304 1.26 27.01 -1.90
C PHE A 304 1.71 27.26 -0.47
N SER A 305 1.34 26.36 0.45
CA SER A 305 1.78 26.48 1.83
C SER A 305 3.30 26.30 1.95
N VAL A 306 3.88 26.84 3.01
CA VAL A 306 5.30 26.65 3.34
C VAL A 306 5.66 25.16 3.47
N SER A 307 4.70 24.31 3.88
CA SER A 307 4.89 22.86 3.96
C SER A 307 5.10 22.26 2.58
N ASN A 308 4.27 22.60 1.61
CA ASN A 308 4.38 22.06 0.26
C ASN A 308 5.58 22.62 -0.50
N ILE A 309 5.76 23.96 -0.48
CA ILE A 309 6.88 24.61 -1.17
C ILE A 309 8.22 24.13 -0.57
N GLY A 310 8.34 24.14 0.75
CA GLY A 310 9.56 23.70 1.41
C GLY A 310 9.85 22.21 1.19
N ALA A 311 8.82 21.35 1.11
CA ALA A 311 9.02 19.94 0.78
C ALA A 311 9.58 19.74 -0.64
N ILE A 312 9.08 20.50 -1.61
CA ILE A 312 9.56 20.46 -3.00
C ILE A 312 10.98 21.01 -3.13
N LEU A 313 11.34 22.03 -2.33
CA LEU A 313 12.66 22.67 -2.40
C LEU A 313 13.73 21.94 -1.60
N PHE A 314 13.42 21.51 -0.38
CA PHE A 314 14.42 21.01 0.58
C PHE A 314 14.46 19.49 0.72
N VAL A 315 13.36 18.78 0.43
CA VAL A 315 13.26 17.33 0.69
C VAL A 315 13.28 16.54 -0.61
N THR A 316 12.35 16.83 -1.50
CA THR A 316 12.10 16.09 -2.76
C THR A 316 13.35 15.93 -3.63
N PRO A 317 14.18 16.97 -3.88
CA PRO A 317 15.25 16.88 -4.86
C PRO A 317 16.32 15.85 -4.47
N SER A 318 16.65 15.77 -3.17
CA SER A 318 17.63 14.80 -2.67
C SER A 318 17.12 13.36 -2.80
N MET A 319 15.84 13.12 -2.49
CA MET A 319 15.23 11.78 -2.61
C MET A 319 15.17 11.34 -4.07
N ILE A 320 14.68 12.21 -4.95
CA ILE A 320 14.58 11.91 -6.39
C ILE A 320 15.98 11.67 -6.97
N ALA A 321 16.94 12.54 -6.67
CA ALA A 321 18.30 12.40 -7.18
C ALA A 321 18.93 11.07 -6.75
N TYR A 322 18.72 10.64 -5.49
CA TYR A 322 19.17 9.34 -5.00
C TYR A 322 18.48 8.18 -5.74
N LEU A 323 17.15 8.19 -5.80
CA LEU A 323 16.38 7.10 -6.44
C LEU A 323 16.66 6.98 -7.94
N LEU A 324 16.92 8.10 -8.63
CA LEU A 324 17.26 8.12 -10.06
C LEU A 324 18.63 7.48 -10.38
N MET A 325 19.48 7.24 -9.38
CA MET A 325 20.75 6.52 -9.59
C MET A 325 20.57 5.02 -9.84
N ASN A 326 19.38 4.48 -9.56
CA ASN A 326 19.15 3.04 -9.57
C ASN A 326 19.38 2.46 -10.98
N SER A 327 20.18 1.39 -11.07
CA SER A 327 20.61 0.83 -12.36
C SER A 327 19.45 0.26 -13.18
N ALA A 328 18.34 -0.12 -12.55
CA ALA A 328 17.14 -0.59 -13.25
C ALA A 328 16.49 0.48 -14.14
N ILE A 329 16.71 1.78 -13.88
CA ILE A 329 16.17 2.89 -14.68
C ILE A 329 16.87 2.97 -16.04
N GLY A 330 18.17 2.66 -16.12
CA GLY A 330 18.90 2.63 -17.39
C GLY A 330 18.52 1.44 -18.27
N LYS A 331 18.24 0.29 -17.63
CA LYS A 331 17.94 -1.00 -18.30
C LYS A 331 16.46 -1.18 -18.64
N THR A 332 15.59 -0.25 -18.23
CA THR A 332 14.15 -0.27 -18.57
C THR A 332 13.86 0.20 -20.00
N LYS A 333 14.81 0.85 -20.68
CA LYS A 333 14.64 1.34 -22.06
C LYS A 333 14.53 0.25 -23.12
N GLU A 334 14.84 -1.01 -22.80
CA GLU A 334 14.89 -2.08 -23.81
C GLU A 334 13.62 -2.95 -23.89
N ASN A 335 12.69 -2.88 -22.93
CA ASN A 335 11.65 -3.90 -22.81
C ASN A 335 10.26 -3.34 -22.45
N ILE A 336 9.63 -2.58 -23.36
CA ILE A 336 8.16 -2.47 -23.38
C ILE A 336 7.64 -3.71 -24.11
N TYR A 337 7.55 -4.84 -23.40
CA TYR A 337 6.89 -6.02 -23.94
C TYR A 337 5.37 -5.88 -23.78
N LEU A 338 4.66 -5.92 -24.90
CA LEU A 338 3.30 -6.47 -24.93
C LEU A 338 3.44 -7.97 -24.62
N LEU A 339 2.87 -8.44 -23.50
CA LEU A 339 2.82 -9.86 -23.15
C LEU A 339 2.30 -10.68 -24.34
N PRO A 340 3.06 -11.68 -24.86
CA PRO A 340 2.54 -12.63 -25.82
C PRO A 340 1.48 -13.53 -25.17
N ASP A 341 0.30 -13.58 -25.79
CA ASP A 341 -0.83 -14.43 -25.41
C ASP A 341 -0.48 -15.92 -25.39
N GLN A 342 -0.63 -16.60 -24.25
CA GLN A 342 -0.57 -18.06 -24.15
C GLN A 342 -1.75 -18.69 -23.37
N LEU A 343 -2.89 -18.01 -23.23
CA LEU A 343 -4.04 -18.59 -22.54
C LEU A 343 -5.27 -18.74 -23.44
N LEU A 344 -5.75 -19.97 -23.59
CA LEU A 344 -7.05 -20.28 -24.20
C LEU A 344 -8.15 -20.16 -23.14
N LEU A 345 -9.18 -19.34 -23.39
CA LEU A 345 -10.34 -19.23 -22.49
C LEU A 345 -11.08 -20.55 -22.32
N THR A 346 -11.22 -20.99 -21.07
CA THR A 346 -12.08 -22.12 -20.70
C THR A 346 -13.57 -21.76 -20.86
N SER A 347 -14.42 -22.75 -21.14
CA SER A 347 -15.88 -22.57 -21.32
C SER A 347 -16.56 -21.96 -20.08
N THR A 348 -16.00 -22.21 -18.90
CA THR A 348 -16.43 -21.66 -17.62
C THR A 348 -16.17 -20.17 -17.50
N MET A 349 -15.00 -19.68 -17.94
CA MET A 349 -14.70 -18.25 -17.99
C MET A 349 -15.65 -17.49 -18.92
N LYS A 350 -15.99 -18.10 -20.07
CA LYS A 350 -17.00 -17.54 -20.99
C LYS A 350 -18.38 -17.45 -20.34
N GLY A 351 -18.78 -18.47 -19.59
CA GLY A 351 -20.04 -18.50 -18.84
C GLY A 351 -20.09 -17.47 -17.70
N LEU A 352 -18.97 -17.21 -17.02
CA LEU A 352 -18.88 -16.24 -15.93
C LEU A 352 -18.94 -14.80 -16.45
N ILE A 353 -18.24 -14.51 -17.55
CA ILE A 353 -18.35 -13.23 -18.27
C ILE A 353 -19.78 -13.01 -18.75
N LEU A 354 -20.41 -14.02 -19.34
CA LEU A 354 -21.80 -13.94 -19.79
C LEU A 354 -22.75 -13.74 -18.60
N GLY A 355 -22.57 -14.46 -17.50
CA GLY A 355 -23.36 -14.32 -16.28
C GLY A 355 -23.23 -12.93 -15.65
N MET A 356 -22.01 -12.40 -15.53
CA MET A 356 -21.77 -11.04 -15.04
C MET A 356 -22.37 -9.98 -15.97
N SER A 357 -22.28 -10.18 -17.29
CA SER A 357 -22.88 -9.29 -18.28
C SER A 357 -24.41 -9.31 -18.23
N ILE A 358 -25.02 -10.49 -18.01
CA ILE A 358 -26.46 -10.64 -17.82
C ILE A 358 -26.90 -9.97 -16.51
N VAL A 359 -26.17 -10.15 -15.40
CA VAL A 359 -26.46 -9.48 -14.13
C VAL A 359 -26.35 -7.96 -14.27
N ALA A 360 -25.33 -7.47 -14.98
CA ALA A 360 -25.18 -6.06 -15.30
C ALA A 360 -26.35 -5.52 -16.13
N LEU A 361 -26.79 -6.28 -17.15
CA LEU A 361 -27.89 -5.93 -18.04
C LEU A 361 -29.25 -5.96 -17.31
N ILE A 362 -29.48 -6.96 -16.45
CA ILE A 362 -30.67 -7.04 -15.59
C ILE A 362 -30.70 -5.86 -14.62
N GLY A 363 -29.54 -5.53 -14.03
CA GLY A 363 -29.36 -4.31 -13.24
C GLY A 363 -29.74 -3.07 -14.04
N PHE A 364 -29.23 -2.94 -15.26
CA PHE A 364 -29.56 -1.83 -16.16
C PHE A 364 -31.05 -1.70 -16.44
N VAL A 365 -31.70 -2.79 -16.85
CA VAL A 365 -33.13 -2.80 -17.20
C VAL A 365 -33.99 -2.50 -15.99
N TYR A 366 -33.66 -3.08 -14.82
CA TYR A 366 -34.36 -2.79 -13.55
C TYR A 366 -34.27 -1.30 -13.18
N ILE A 367 -33.07 -0.73 -13.27
CA ILE A 367 -32.79 0.68 -12.97
C ILE A 367 -33.51 1.60 -13.97
N TRP A 368 -33.45 1.27 -15.26
CA TRP A 368 -34.09 2.03 -16.33
C TRP A 368 -35.62 2.08 -16.19
N LYS A 369 -36.21 0.95 -15.79
CA LYS A 369 -37.66 0.82 -15.60
C LYS A 369 -38.16 1.60 -14.36
N ARG A 370 -37.31 1.74 -13.33
CA ARG A 370 -37.61 2.51 -12.10
C ARG A 370 -37.04 3.94 -12.08
N ARG A 371 -36.56 4.44 -13.23
CA ARG A 371 -35.87 5.74 -13.32
C ARG A 371 -36.62 6.94 -12.74
N LYS A 372 -37.96 6.95 -12.81
CA LYS A 372 -38.83 8.03 -12.28
C LYS A 372 -38.99 7.99 -10.75
N GLU A 373 -39.09 6.80 -10.15
CA GLU A 373 -39.13 6.62 -8.68
C GLU A 373 -37.75 6.87 -8.04
N ILE A 374 -36.69 6.59 -8.80
CA ILE A 374 -35.28 6.77 -8.38
C ILE A 374 -34.81 8.23 -8.62
N GLN A 375 -35.50 9.02 -9.45
CA GLN A 375 -35.11 10.39 -9.84
C GLN A 375 -35.13 11.39 -8.68
N THR A 376 -35.91 11.13 -7.64
CA THR A 376 -35.89 11.89 -6.36
C THR A 376 -34.65 11.60 -5.53
N GLN A 377 -33.91 10.52 -5.83
CA GLN A 377 -32.59 10.24 -5.28
C GLN A 377 -31.52 10.65 -6.31
N LYS A 378 -30.45 11.30 -5.85
CA LYS A 378 -29.31 11.71 -6.71
C LYS A 378 -28.64 10.53 -7.47
N SER A 379 -29.04 9.28 -7.23
CA SER A 379 -28.45 7.99 -7.64
C SER A 379 -28.52 7.65 -9.13
N LEU A 380 -29.45 8.21 -9.92
CA LEU A 380 -29.66 7.76 -11.31
C LEU A 380 -28.47 8.11 -12.25
N LYS A 381 -27.89 9.32 -12.13
CA LYS A 381 -26.69 9.71 -12.90
C LYS A 381 -25.46 8.88 -12.53
N PHE A 382 -25.37 8.42 -11.28
CA PHE A 382 -24.24 7.64 -10.74
C PHE A 382 -24.29 6.17 -11.13
N ILE A 383 -25.47 5.57 -11.09
CA ILE A 383 -25.69 4.21 -11.57
C ILE A 383 -25.41 4.14 -13.07
N LEU A 384 -25.86 5.14 -13.84
CA LEU A 384 -25.57 5.23 -15.26
C LEU A 384 -24.06 5.38 -15.52
N GLY A 385 -23.32 6.13 -14.71
CA GLY A 385 -21.86 6.26 -14.81
C GLY A 385 -21.10 4.97 -14.49
N SER A 386 -21.44 4.28 -13.39
CA SER A 386 -20.85 2.97 -13.05
C SER A 386 -21.18 1.91 -14.09
N LEU A 387 -22.34 2.01 -14.72
CA LEU A 387 -22.80 1.08 -15.73
C LEU A 387 -22.24 1.41 -17.12
N ILE A 388 -22.00 2.69 -17.44
CA ILE A 388 -21.22 3.10 -18.62
C ILE A 388 -19.77 2.64 -18.48
N LEU A 389 -19.16 2.76 -17.30
CA LEU A 389 -17.82 2.22 -17.05
C LEU A 389 -17.83 0.70 -17.27
N LEU A 390 -18.80 -0.01 -16.71
CA LEU A 390 -18.98 -1.45 -16.92
C LEU A 390 -19.23 -1.81 -18.40
N LEU A 391 -20.02 -1.02 -19.13
CA LEU A 391 -20.27 -1.21 -20.57
C LEU A 391 -19.06 -0.86 -21.43
N LEU A 392 -18.22 0.10 -21.04
CA LEU A 392 -16.93 0.40 -21.69
C LEU A 392 -15.94 -0.73 -21.46
N LEU A 393 -15.89 -1.28 -20.24
CA LEU A 393 -15.13 -2.48 -19.92
C LEU A 393 -15.62 -3.67 -20.78
N ILE A 394 -16.93 -3.88 -20.90
CA ILE A 394 -17.53 -4.91 -21.78
C ILE A 394 -17.27 -4.62 -23.28
N GLY A 395 -17.32 -3.36 -23.73
CA GLY A 395 -17.02 -2.99 -25.12
C GLY A 395 -15.56 -3.26 -25.51
N MET A 396 -14.64 -3.06 -24.57
CA MET A 396 -13.23 -3.44 -24.71
C MET A 396 -13.03 -4.98 -24.76
N VAL A 397 -13.89 -5.77 -24.11
CA VAL A 397 -13.93 -7.26 -24.20
C VAL A 397 -14.35 -7.74 -25.59
N ILE A 398 -15.37 -7.11 -26.17
CA ILE A 398 -15.98 -7.56 -27.43
C ILE A 398 -15.05 -7.27 -28.62
N THR A 399 -14.23 -6.22 -28.53
CA THR A 399 -13.55 -5.67 -29.69
C THR A 399 -12.15 -6.25 -29.96
N HIS A 400 -11.47 -6.94 -29.04
CA HIS A 400 -10.04 -7.32 -29.16
C HIS A 400 -9.66 -8.65 -28.44
N PRO A 401 -8.46 -9.26 -28.70
CA PRO A 401 -8.15 -10.68 -28.49
C PRO A 401 -8.14 -11.20 -27.03
N GLU A 402 -7.95 -12.52 -26.87
CA GLU A 402 -8.00 -13.30 -25.61
C GLU A 402 -7.24 -12.66 -24.42
N THR A 403 -6.10 -11.99 -24.65
CA THR A 403 -5.30 -11.22 -23.65
C THR A 403 -6.13 -10.26 -22.81
N ARG A 404 -7.14 -9.61 -23.41
CA ARG A 404 -7.94 -8.60 -22.70
C ARG A 404 -8.92 -9.23 -21.73
N ARG A 405 -9.28 -10.51 -21.90
CA ARG A 405 -10.32 -11.16 -21.07
C ARG A 405 -9.83 -11.56 -19.68
N ILE A 406 -8.58 -12.04 -19.54
CA ILE A 406 -7.96 -12.32 -18.22
C ILE A 406 -7.95 -11.04 -17.38
N TYR A 407 -7.55 -9.93 -18.01
CA TYR A 407 -7.51 -8.64 -17.35
C TYR A 407 -8.86 -8.21 -16.75
N PHE A 408 -9.98 -8.47 -17.44
CA PHE A 408 -11.31 -8.19 -16.87
C PHE A 408 -11.71 -9.15 -15.75
N VAL A 409 -11.40 -10.44 -15.89
CA VAL A 409 -11.65 -11.42 -14.81
C VAL A 409 -10.84 -11.04 -13.58
N PHE A 410 -9.57 -10.65 -13.77
CA PHE A 410 -8.69 -10.09 -12.75
C PHE A 410 -9.34 -8.87 -12.08
N LEU A 411 -9.65 -7.81 -12.83
CA LEU A 411 -10.28 -6.62 -12.27
C LEU A 411 -11.59 -6.93 -11.55
N ALA A 412 -12.42 -7.82 -12.10
CA ALA A 412 -13.68 -8.21 -11.51
C ALA A 412 -13.49 -8.87 -10.14
N LEU A 413 -12.62 -9.88 -10.06
CA LEU A 413 -12.36 -10.66 -8.84
C LEU A 413 -11.56 -9.88 -7.80
N GLU A 414 -10.63 -9.03 -8.23
CA GLU A 414 -9.73 -8.32 -7.34
C GLU A 414 -10.35 -7.06 -6.72
N CYS A 415 -11.09 -6.26 -7.49
CA CYS A 415 -11.63 -5.00 -6.98
C CYS A 415 -13.04 -4.65 -7.46
N GLY A 416 -13.45 -5.11 -8.64
CA GLY A 416 -14.69 -4.76 -9.32
C GLY A 416 -15.95 -5.20 -8.57
N ILE A 417 -15.94 -6.39 -7.98
CA ILE A 417 -17.04 -6.88 -7.14
C ILE A 417 -17.22 -6.04 -5.86
N TYR A 418 -16.13 -5.73 -5.15
CA TYR A 418 -16.17 -4.85 -3.98
C TYR A 418 -16.65 -3.45 -4.35
N TRP A 419 -16.15 -2.94 -5.46
CA TRP A 419 -16.55 -1.68 -6.05
C TRP A 419 -18.06 -1.60 -6.30
N LEU A 420 -18.65 -2.60 -6.96
CA LEU A 420 -20.09 -2.67 -7.22
C LEU A 420 -20.88 -2.76 -5.91
N CYS A 421 -20.42 -3.57 -4.96
CA CYS A 421 -21.02 -3.67 -3.65
C CYS A 421 -21.01 -2.33 -2.90
N LEU A 422 -20.00 -1.49 -3.07
CA LEU A 422 -19.90 -0.17 -2.42
C LEU A 422 -20.76 0.91 -3.09
N ALA A 423 -21.20 0.71 -4.34
CA ALA A 423 -21.91 1.72 -5.13
C ALA A 423 -23.13 2.36 -4.41
N PRO A 424 -24.02 1.59 -3.75
CA PRO A 424 -25.22 2.15 -3.12
C PRO A 424 -24.97 3.18 -2.01
N ASP A 425 -23.75 3.20 -1.45
CA ASP A 425 -23.39 4.03 -0.30
C ASP A 425 -22.33 5.09 -0.64
N PHE A 426 -21.49 4.83 -1.65
CA PHE A 426 -20.31 5.66 -1.94
C PHE A 426 -20.27 6.25 -3.35
N ALA A 427 -21.17 5.87 -4.26
CA ALA A 427 -21.12 6.35 -5.65
C ALA A 427 -21.29 7.87 -5.79
N ASN A 428 -21.82 8.56 -4.77
CA ASN A 428 -21.89 10.02 -4.76
C ASN A 428 -20.55 10.73 -4.42
N ARG A 429 -19.51 9.98 -4.07
CA ARG A 429 -18.20 10.52 -3.68
C ARG A 429 -17.24 10.41 -4.85
N TYR A 430 -16.53 11.49 -5.20
CA TYR A 430 -15.48 11.42 -6.24
C TYR A 430 -14.37 10.42 -5.88
N LEU A 431 -14.07 10.26 -4.58
CA LEU A 431 -13.04 9.34 -4.09
C LEU A 431 -13.34 7.90 -4.49
N TYR A 432 -14.62 7.52 -4.56
CA TYR A 432 -15.03 6.26 -5.15
C TYR A 432 -14.39 6.21 -6.56
N TYR A 433 -14.82 7.04 -7.50
CA TYR A 433 -14.41 6.89 -8.92
C TYR A 433 -12.91 6.98 -9.15
N LEU A 434 -12.23 7.75 -8.31
CA LEU A 434 -10.78 7.88 -8.35
C LEU A 434 -10.06 6.56 -8.07
N ILE A 435 -10.51 5.79 -7.08
CA ILE A 435 -9.97 4.46 -6.75
C ILE A 435 -10.20 3.48 -7.90
N ALA A 436 -11.39 3.48 -8.48
CA ALA A 436 -11.66 2.62 -9.64
C ALA A 436 -10.80 2.99 -10.85
N GLY A 437 -10.59 4.28 -11.10
CA GLY A 437 -9.74 4.76 -12.18
C GLY A 437 -8.28 4.33 -11.99
N THR A 438 -7.72 4.46 -10.79
CA THR A 438 -6.35 4.02 -10.52
C THR A 438 -6.19 2.50 -10.62
N LEU A 439 -7.11 1.72 -10.04
CA LEU A 439 -7.08 0.24 -10.13
C LEU A 439 -7.34 -0.26 -11.56
N LEU A 440 -8.05 0.51 -12.40
CA LEU A 440 -8.21 0.22 -13.82
C LEU A 440 -6.97 0.58 -14.64
N VAL A 441 -6.18 1.57 -14.25
CA VAL A 441 -5.05 2.03 -15.07
C VAL A 441 -3.73 1.36 -14.68
N PHE A 442 -3.47 1.18 -13.39
CA PHE A 442 -2.15 0.69 -12.93
C PHE A 442 -1.75 -0.68 -13.44
N PRO A 443 -2.64 -1.68 -13.58
CA PRO A 443 -2.24 -2.96 -14.16
C PRO A 443 -1.83 -2.88 -15.62
N MET A 444 -2.26 -1.84 -16.36
CA MET A 444 -1.85 -1.64 -17.75
C MET A 444 -0.42 -1.11 -17.87
N ILE A 445 0.17 -0.63 -16.78
CA ILE A 445 1.49 -0.02 -16.76
C ILE A 445 2.52 -1.07 -16.33
N HIS A 446 3.38 -1.44 -17.26
CA HIS A 446 4.53 -2.32 -17.01
C HIS A 446 5.80 -1.48 -17.04
N ILE A 447 6.64 -1.62 -16.02
CA ILE A 447 7.95 -0.97 -15.95
C ILE A 447 9.02 -2.05 -15.99
N GLY A 448 9.65 -2.20 -17.16
CA GLY A 448 10.58 -3.30 -17.43
C GLY A 448 9.85 -4.63 -17.59
N THR A 449 10.47 -5.72 -17.16
CA THR A 449 9.90 -7.08 -17.23
C THR A 449 9.08 -7.44 -15.98
N SER A 450 8.91 -6.51 -15.04
CA SER A 450 8.26 -6.76 -13.75
C SER A 450 6.87 -6.12 -13.68
N ILE A 451 5.95 -6.79 -12.97
CA ILE A 451 4.62 -6.29 -12.63
C ILE A 451 4.62 -5.45 -11.33
N ASP A 452 5.81 -5.09 -10.81
CA ASP A 452 5.97 -4.32 -9.58
C ASP A 452 5.20 -3.00 -9.58
N PHE A 453 5.07 -2.33 -10.73
CA PHE A 453 4.27 -1.11 -10.77
C PHE A 453 2.80 -1.40 -10.45
N CYS A 454 2.19 -2.40 -11.09
CA CYS A 454 0.82 -2.85 -10.79
C CYS A 454 0.66 -3.18 -9.31
N MET A 455 1.56 -4.02 -8.77
CA MET A 455 1.48 -4.47 -7.39
C MET A 455 1.66 -3.34 -6.37
N ARG A 456 2.62 -2.42 -6.60
CA ARG A 456 3.02 -1.44 -5.58
C ARG A 456 2.30 -0.11 -5.74
N ALA A 457 2.06 0.38 -6.96
CA ALA A 457 1.31 1.62 -7.17
C ALA A 457 -0.17 1.48 -6.75
N SER A 458 -0.73 0.26 -6.74
CA SER A 458 -2.10 -0.02 -6.32
C SER A 458 -2.32 -0.01 -4.80
N ILE A 459 -1.27 -0.19 -3.98
CA ILE A 459 -1.35 -0.26 -2.51
C ILE A 459 -2.20 0.87 -1.90
N PRO A 460 -2.00 2.17 -2.26
CA PRO A 460 -2.85 3.26 -1.76
C PRO A 460 -4.33 3.10 -2.13
N SER A 461 -4.64 2.61 -3.32
CA SER A 461 -6.04 2.45 -3.77
C SER A 461 -6.70 1.27 -3.05
N LEU A 462 -5.95 0.18 -2.85
CA LEU A 462 -6.42 -1.02 -2.14
C LEU A 462 -6.69 -0.74 -0.66
N ILE A 463 -5.82 -0.04 0.07
CA ILE A 463 -6.07 0.27 1.48
C ILE A 463 -7.29 1.18 1.68
N ILE A 464 -7.57 2.08 0.73
CA ILE A 464 -8.80 2.88 0.77
C ILE A 464 -10.01 2.00 0.47
N LEU A 465 -9.93 1.10 -0.50
CA LEU A 465 -10.99 0.14 -0.80
C LEU A 465 -11.30 -0.73 0.43
N THR A 466 -10.28 -1.30 1.09
CA THR A 466 -10.40 -2.01 2.38
C THR A 466 -11.14 -1.15 3.42
N THR A 467 -10.76 0.12 3.54
CA THR A 467 -11.35 1.05 4.51
C THR A 467 -12.84 1.33 4.20
N LEU A 468 -13.21 1.48 2.93
CA LEU A 468 -14.60 1.68 2.51
C LEU A 468 -15.45 0.43 2.75
N CYS A 469 -14.90 -0.77 2.50
CA CYS A 469 -15.53 -2.04 2.84
C CYS A 469 -15.82 -2.15 4.34
N ALA A 470 -14.80 -1.92 5.18
CA ALA A 470 -14.95 -1.91 6.64
C ALA A 470 -15.99 -0.87 7.09
N LYS A 471 -15.97 0.33 6.49
CA LYS A 471 -16.95 1.39 6.79
C LYS A 471 -18.38 0.94 6.51
N LYS A 472 -18.64 0.38 5.33
CA LYS A 472 -19.97 -0.08 4.94
C LYS A 472 -20.52 -1.10 5.93
N ILE A 473 -19.70 -2.08 6.31
CA ILE A 473 -20.09 -3.14 7.25
C ILE A 473 -20.35 -2.55 8.63
N CYS A 474 -19.51 -1.61 9.10
CA CYS A 474 -19.74 -0.92 10.36
C CYS A 474 -21.07 -0.14 10.36
N ASP A 475 -21.33 0.61 9.29
CA ASP A 475 -22.56 1.40 9.15
C ASP A 475 -23.80 0.49 9.05
N TRP A 476 -23.68 -0.67 8.40
CA TRP A 476 -24.73 -1.69 8.29
C TRP A 476 -25.05 -2.36 9.63
N ILE A 477 -24.04 -2.84 10.36
CA ILE A 477 -24.24 -3.49 11.67
C ILE A 477 -24.88 -2.52 12.66
N TYR A 478 -24.47 -1.24 12.64
CA TYR A 478 -25.03 -0.25 13.55
C TYR A 478 -26.44 0.21 13.16
N ASN A 479 -26.71 0.41 11.87
CA ASN A 479 -27.97 0.97 11.38
C ASN A 479 -28.86 -0.07 10.67
N GLY A 480 -28.78 -1.35 11.00
CA GLY A 480 -29.39 -2.44 10.20
C GLY A 480 -30.84 -2.20 9.74
N LYS A 481 -31.69 -1.56 10.55
CA LYS A 481 -33.08 -1.20 10.19
C LYS A 481 -33.21 -0.16 9.07
N LYS A 482 -32.17 0.64 8.82
CA LYS A 482 -32.11 1.68 7.76
C LYS A 482 -31.57 1.15 6.44
N PHE A 483 -30.78 0.07 6.45
CA PHE A 483 -30.35 -0.57 5.22
C PHE A 483 -31.52 -1.35 4.63
N LYS A 484 -32.12 -0.82 3.55
CA LYS A 484 -33.28 -1.43 2.86
C LYS A 484 -32.94 -1.78 1.43
N GLY A 485 -33.59 -2.82 0.89
CA GLY A 485 -33.46 -3.24 -0.50
C GLY A 485 -32.00 -3.46 -0.92
N ILE A 486 -31.56 -2.73 -1.95
CA ILE A 486 -30.26 -2.90 -2.60
C ILE A 486 -29.07 -2.66 -1.65
N GLN A 487 -29.18 -1.75 -0.68
CA GLN A 487 -28.11 -1.48 0.29
C GLN A 487 -27.86 -2.70 1.19
N ASN A 488 -28.92 -3.33 1.67
CA ASN A 488 -28.80 -4.53 2.50
C ASN A 488 -28.22 -5.72 1.70
N ILE A 489 -28.76 -5.96 0.50
CA ILE A 489 -28.33 -7.05 -0.38
C ILE A 489 -26.85 -6.89 -0.75
N SER A 490 -26.44 -5.70 -1.19
CA SER A 490 -25.04 -5.43 -1.54
C SER A 490 -24.07 -5.56 -0.36
N THR A 491 -24.50 -5.27 0.88
CA THR A 491 -23.66 -5.53 2.07
C THR A 491 -23.54 -7.02 2.38
N ILE A 492 -24.62 -7.80 2.23
CA ILE A 492 -24.56 -9.27 2.43
C ILE A 492 -23.59 -9.89 1.43
N PHE A 493 -23.69 -9.51 0.15
CA PHE A 493 -22.73 -9.94 -0.88
C PHE A 493 -21.31 -9.47 -0.58
N LEU A 494 -21.14 -8.23 -0.13
CA LEU A 494 -19.82 -7.72 0.28
C LEU A 494 -19.18 -8.60 1.35
N VAL A 495 -19.92 -8.97 2.39
CA VAL A 495 -19.43 -9.85 3.46
C VAL A 495 -19.07 -11.22 2.89
N GLY A 496 -19.93 -11.81 2.05
CA GLY A 496 -19.65 -13.09 1.39
C GLY A 496 -18.37 -13.06 0.54
N PHE A 497 -18.20 -12.03 -0.28
CA PHE A 497 -17.01 -11.85 -1.11
C PHE A 497 -15.74 -11.58 -0.29
N LEU A 498 -15.84 -10.90 0.85
CA LEU A 498 -14.70 -10.74 1.76
C LEU A 498 -14.33 -12.06 2.43
N CYS A 499 -15.28 -12.91 2.78
CA CYS A 499 -14.99 -14.26 3.28
C CYS A 499 -14.27 -15.10 2.23
N ILE A 500 -14.70 -15.04 0.97
CA ILE A 500 -14.02 -15.73 -0.14
C ILE A 500 -12.61 -15.16 -0.33
N GLY A 501 -12.46 -13.83 -0.38
CA GLY A 501 -11.16 -13.18 -0.52
C GLY A 501 -10.21 -13.46 0.64
N SER A 502 -10.74 -13.62 1.87
CA SER A 502 -9.91 -13.92 3.05
C SER A 502 -9.17 -15.27 2.97
N VAL A 503 -9.48 -16.13 2.00
CA VAL A 503 -8.71 -17.35 1.76
C VAL A 503 -7.25 -17.02 1.43
N THR A 504 -6.98 -15.94 0.68
CA THR A 504 -5.61 -15.51 0.35
C THR A 504 -4.76 -15.20 1.58
N PRO A 505 -5.15 -14.28 2.49
CA PRO A 505 -4.37 -14.01 3.70
C PRO A 505 -4.29 -15.23 4.63
N ILE A 506 -5.31 -16.09 4.66
CA ILE A 506 -5.26 -17.36 5.41
C ILE A 506 -4.19 -18.29 4.84
N VAL A 507 -4.11 -18.43 3.51
CA VAL A 507 -3.08 -19.24 2.84
C VAL A 507 -1.69 -18.64 3.05
N GLU A 508 -1.53 -17.31 2.99
CA GLU A 508 -0.27 -16.63 3.29
C GLU A 508 0.23 -16.92 4.72
N MET A 509 -0.65 -16.81 5.72
CA MET A 509 -0.34 -17.18 7.11
C MET A 509 -0.07 -18.69 7.25
N GLY A 510 -0.86 -19.52 6.57
CA GLY A 510 -0.72 -20.97 6.55
C GLY A 510 0.59 -21.45 5.91
N ARG A 511 1.11 -20.75 4.90
CA ARG A 511 2.38 -21.08 4.24
C ARG A 511 3.54 -21.08 5.22
N GLY A 512 3.64 -20.06 6.07
CA GLY A 512 4.70 -19.99 7.07
C GLY A 512 4.63 -21.13 8.09
N ILE A 513 3.42 -21.48 8.52
CA ILE A 513 3.18 -22.61 9.44
C ILE A 513 3.57 -23.93 8.76
N TYR A 514 3.12 -24.15 7.53
CA TYR A 514 3.44 -25.35 6.75
C TYR A 514 4.96 -25.52 6.58
N LYS A 515 5.66 -24.46 6.18
CA LYS A 515 7.13 -24.48 6.02
C LYS A 515 7.86 -24.72 7.34
N ALA A 516 7.38 -24.13 8.44
CA ALA A 516 7.95 -24.38 9.76
C ALA A 516 7.76 -25.84 10.21
N MET A 517 6.59 -26.43 9.94
CA MET A 517 6.32 -27.84 10.22
C MET A 517 7.18 -28.77 9.36
N GLU A 518 7.28 -28.48 8.06
CA GLU A 518 8.11 -29.23 7.09
C GLU A 518 9.58 -29.26 7.51
N ALA A 519 10.10 -28.13 7.98
CA ALA A 519 11.50 -28.03 8.42
C ALA A 519 11.75 -28.48 9.88
N GLY A 520 10.70 -28.76 10.66
CA GLY A 520 10.80 -29.06 12.09
C GLY A 520 11.32 -27.90 12.95
N THR A 521 11.29 -26.66 12.44
CA THR A 521 11.78 -25.46 13.13
C THR A 521 11.06 -24.21 12.67
N THR A 522 10.88 -23.25 13.57
CA THR A 522 10.36 -21.92 13.24
C THR A 522 11.44 -20.95 12.78
N SER A 523 12.72 -21.27 13.00
CA SER A 523 13.86 -20.40 12.65
C SER A 523 14.22 -20.51 11.17
N LEU A 524 13.28 -20.10 10.31
CA LEU A 524 13.41 -20.12 8.85
C LEU A 524 13.63 -18.70 8.32
N GLN A 525 14.70 -18.07 8.81
CA GLN A 525 15.15 -16.77 8.35
C GLN A 525 15.75 -16.89 6.93
N ALA A 526 15.22 -16.10 5.98
CA ALA A 526 15.69 -16.09 4.60
C ALA A 526 16.94 -15.20 4.51
N ASP A 527 18.12 -15.79 4.65
CA ASP A 527 19.38 -15.06 4.77
C ASP A 527 20.51 -15.66 3.92
N GLN A 528 20.18 -16.15 2.72
CA GLN A 528 21.13 -16.80 1.82
C GLN A 528 22.09 -15.80 1.16
N ILE A 529 21.61 -14.59 0.82
CA ILE A 529 22.39 -13.57 0.11
C ILE A 529 23.46 -12.94 1.02
N LYS A 530 23.15 -12.79 2.32
CA LYS A 530 23.96 -12.16 3.37
C LYS A 530 24.31 -10.68 3.13
N THR A 531 24.88 -10.31 1.98
CA THR A 531 25.34 -8.97 1.63
C THR A 531 25.26 -8.75 0.12
N LEU A 532 24.96 -7.53 -0.31
CA LEU A 532 25.03 -7.17 -1.73
C LEU A 532 26.47 -6.90 -2.18
N ASN A 533 27.45 -6.75 -1.27
CA ASN A 533 28.86 -6.50 -1.61
C ASN A 533 29.58 -7.69 -2.28
N LYS A 534 28.88 -8.74 -2.69
CA LYS A 534 29.49 -9.95 -3.29
C LYS A 534 28.71 -10.50 -4.48
N TYR A 535 27.79 -9.74 -5.05
CA TYR A 535 26.83 -10.33 -5.97
C TYR A 535 27.42 -10.85 -7.30
N HIS A 536 28.54 -10.30 -7.77
CA HIS A 536 29.23 -10.89 -8.93
C HIS A 536 29.73 -12.33 -8.66
N GLU A 537 29.98 -12.69 -7.40
CA GLU A 537 30.41 -14.04 -6.99
C GLU A 537 29.24 -15.05 -7.06
N THR A 538 27.99 -14.59 -7.07
CA THR A 538 26.80 -15.46 -7.09
C THR A 538 26.19 -15.65 -8.48
N GLY A 539 26.73 -14.98 -9.51
CA GLY A 539 26.19 -15.00 -10.88
C GLY A 539 24.82 -14.30 -11.04
N ARG A 540 24.27 -13.69 -9.97
CA ARG A 540 23.01 -12.92 -10.01
C ARG A 540 23.30 -11.43 -9.92
N THR A 541 22.69 -10.64 -10.78
CA THR A 541 22.82 -9.18 -10.79
C THR A 541 21.67 -8.49 -10.06
N TYR A 542 21.97 -7.66 -9.06
CA TYR A 542 20.97 -6.96 -8.23
C TYR A 542 20.70 -5.52 -8.69
N TYR A 543 20.53 -5.30 -9.99
CA TYR A 543 20.36 -3.96 -10.57
C TYR A 543 19.22 -3.13 -9.96
N ASN A 544 18.20 -3.81 -9.41
CA ASN A 544 17.07 -3.19 -8.73
C ASN A 544 17.45 -2.55 -7.38
N PHE A 545 18.62 -2.83 -6.83
CA PHE A 545 19.01 -2.43 -5.48
C PHE A 545 20.31 -1.61 -5.44
N VAL A 546 21.03 -1.49 -6.56
CA VAL A 546 22.34 -0.82 -6.61
C VAL A 546 22.48 0.12 -7.79
N SER A 547 23.44 1.04 -7.69
CA SER A 547 23.92 1.90 -8.78
C SER A 547 25.33 1.46 -9.17
N GLU A 548 25.52 0.96 -10.40
CA GLU A 548 26.82 0.51 -10.93
C GLU A 548 27.75 1.69 -11.26
N ASP A 549 27.27 2.69 -12.00
CA ASP A 549 28.06 3.89 -12.36
C ASP A 549 27.78 5.06 -11.40
N TYR A 550 27.75 4.77 -10.10
CA TYR A 550 27.30 5.75 -9.10
C TYR A 550 28.17 7.01 -9.09
N LYS A 551 29.47 6.90 -9.39
CA LYS A 551 30.44 8.01 -9.40
C LYS A 551 30.11 9.10 -10.42
N ASN A 552 29.44 8.74 -11.51
CA ASN A 552 29.04 9.68 -12.56
C ASN A 552 27.65 10.28 -12.35
N THR A 553 26.90 9.81 -11.36
CA THR A 553 25.54 10.29 -11.11
C THR A 553 25.49 11.66 -10.45
N PHE A 554 24.37 12.36 -10.67
CA PHE A 554 24.14 13.69 -10.11
C PHE A 554 24.15 13.69 -8.58
N PHE A 555 23.48 12.71 -7.94
CA PHE A 555 23.43 12.63 -6.49
C PHE A 555 24.81 12.38 -5.88
N TYR A 556 25.62 11.46 -6.42
CA TYR A 556 26.96 11.22 -5.88
C TYR A 556 27.83 12.48 -5.91
N ARG A 557 27.88 13.17 -7.06
CA ARG A 557 28.74 14.35 -7.24
C ARG A 557 28.31 15.53 -6.36
N ASN A 558 27.00 15.76 -6.24
CA ASN A 558 26.46 16.98 -5.64
C ASN A 558 25.95 16.79 -4.20
N TYR A 559 25.38 15.63 -3.88
CA TYR A 559 24.63 15.40 -2.66
C TYR A 559 25.25 14.37 -1.71
N ALA A 560 25.86 13.30 -2.22
CA ALA A 560 26.41 12.23 -1.38
C ALA A 560 27.53 12.74 -0.47
N LYS A 561 27.57 12.24 0.76
CA LYS A 561 28.67 12.53 1.70
C LYS A 561 30.00 11.97 1.25
#